data_AF-A0A5Z8LI96-F1
#
_entry.id   AF-A0A5Z8LI96-F1
#
_cell.length_a   1.000
_cell.length_b   1.000
_cell.length_c   1.000
_cell.angle_alpha   90.00
_cell.angle_beta   90.00
_cell.angle_gamma   90.00
#
_symmetry.space_group_name_H-M   'P 1'
#
loop_
_entity.id
_entity.type
_entity.pdbx_description
1 polymer ?
#
loop_
_entity_poly.entity_id
_entity_poly.type
_entity_poly.pdbx_seq_one_letter_code
_entity_poly.pdbx_strand_id
1 'polypeptide(L)'
;MAPDGSKDGSLCLLDDGRRDNINSRNNRSWLLTLPEISRSGEILPAISVLVHQSTGIDYERYYRPLHEDEDNAADTVILTQHVCMFTLYWKDGSGIHHWSYKTVLEIDIINHTIKLDLTDRGFEVPEVLRGRGLGSWLIHHLVLWARRFPPETPVAGIRLGIADEEDETNRIRREHLWSATGFRFRSGSRSSVALCIRDLQLPDYRKFFLQETSLEEGFFNLAEEYKQLLRDYESLEKLAQNRNERIRYFEERHWKTRLKKASYFILVFIILRFLQFLERLKLKVSRKKRSPDDRK
;
A
#
# COMPACT_ATOMS: atom_id res chain seq x y z
N MET A 1 54.64 -23.43 43.41
CA MET A 1 54.65 -23.45 41.93
C MET A 1 53.26 -23.87 41.48
N ALA A 2 52.44 -22.88 41.16
CA ALA A 2 51.15 -23.05 40.48
C ALA A 2 51.10 -21.92 39.44
N PRO A 3 50.53 -22.15 38.25
CA PRO A 3 49.98 -21.07 37.46
C PRO A 3 48.45 -21.16 37.43
N ASP A 4 47.85 -20.07 37.94
CA ASP A 4 46.61 -19.44 37.47
C ASP A 4 46.56 -19.37 35.93
N GLY A 5 45.44 -19.25 35.23
CA GLY A 5 44.10 -18.78 35.58
C GLY A 5 43.48 -18.20 34.29
N SER A 6 42.15 -18.06 34.30
CA SER A 6 41.31 -17.26 33.40
C SER A 6 41.43 -17.44 31.87
N LYS A 7 40.44 -18.12 31.28
CA LYS A 7 40.08 -17.96 29.87
C LYS A 7 38.94 -16.92 29.79
N ASP A 8 39.29 -15.66 29.59
CA ASP A 8 38.35 -14.64 29.16
C ASP A 8 38.05 -14.84 27.66
N GLY A 9 36.80 -15.20 27.38
CA GLY A 9 36.22 -15.18 26.04
C GLY A 9 35.95 -13.75 25.62
N SER A 10 36.97 -13.07 25.09
CA SER A 10 36.80 -11.77 24.43
C SER A 10 36.07 -11.96 23.11
N LEU A 11 34.82 -11.49 23.05
CA LEU A 11 33.99 -11.44 21.85
C LEU A 11 34.45 -10.26 20.99
N CYS A 12 35.51 -10.46 20.20
CA CYS A 12 35.94 -9.49 19.20
C CYS A 12 34.98 -9.53 17.99
N LEU A 13 34.02 -8.62 17.93
CA LEU A 13 33.36 -8.23 16.68
C LEU A 13 34.01 -6.92 16.20
N LEU A 14 35.10 -7.05 15.46
CA LEU A 14 35.64 -5.97 14.64
C LEU A 14 34.78 -5.90 13.37
N ASP A 15 33.94 -4.87 13.26
CA ASP A 15 33.33 -4.48 11.99
C ASP A 15 34.14 -3.33 11.40
N ASP A 16 34.46 -3.48 10.12
CA ASP A 16 35.47 -2.72 9.39
C ASP A 16 35.00 -1.27 9.15
N GLY A 17 35.91 -0.31 9.33
CA GLY A 17 35.64 1.12 9.44
C GLY A 17 35.18 1.81 8.15
N ARG A 18 34.04 1.41 7.57
CA ARG A 18 33.36 2.15 6.50
C ARG A 18 32.14 2.88 7.04
N ARG A 19 32.22 4.22 7.02
CA ARG A 19 31.05 5.11 7.11
C ARG A 19 30.17 4.92 5.88
N ASP A 20 29.32 3.91 5.93
CA ASP A 20 28.16 3.85 5.06
C ASP A 20 26.93 4.25 5.89
N ASN A 21 26.33 5.39 5.51
CA ASN A 21 25.00 5.83 5.90
C ASN A 21 24.05 4.64 6.08
N ILE A 22 23.36 4.57 7.22
CA ILE A 22 22.15 3.74 7.46
C ILE A 22 22.16 2.47 6.60
N ASN A 23 22.96 1.49 7.03
CA ASN A 23 23.19 0.23 6.33
C ASN A 23 21.92 -0.35 5.68
N SER A 24 21.84 -0.23 4.34
CA SER A 24 20.77 -0.67 3.46
C SER A 24 20.56 -2.20 3.40
N ARG A 25 21.25 -2.98 4.23
CA ARG A 25 21.27 -4.45 4.14
C ARG A 25 20.09 -5.16 4.79
N ASN A 26 19.25 -4.47 5.59
CA ASN A 26 18.11 -5.10 6.28
C ASN A 26 16.82 -4.27 6.19
N ASN A 27 16.67 -3.45 5.14
CA ASN A 27 15.43 -2.73 4.93
C ASN A 27 14.38 -3.68 4.35
N ARG A 28 13.20 -3.69 4.94
CA ARG A 28 12.07 -4.52 4.47
C ARG A 28 10.88 -3.63 4.27
N SER A 29 10.16 -3.85 3.17
CA SER A 29 8.97 -3.07 2.87
C SER A 29 7.80 -3.98 2.54
N TRP A 30 6.64 -3.62 3.07
CA TRP A 30 5.40 -4.37 2.91
C TRP A 30 4.28 -3.45 2.49
N LEU A 31 3.40 -3.97 1.65
CA LEU A 31 2.09 -3.40 1.41
C LEU A 31 1.10 -4.17 2.29
N LEU A 32 0.52 -3.48 3.27
CA LEU A 32 -0.51 -4.05 4.14
C LEU A 32 -1.88 -3.56 3.67
N THR A 33 -2.83 -4.48 3.54
CA THR A 33 -4.24 -4.14 3.35
C THR A 33 -4.97 -4.40 4.66
N LEU A 34 -5.29 -3.32 5.36
CA LEU A 34 -6.03 -3.36 6.62
C LEU A 34 -7.53 -3.56 6.33
N PRO A 35 -8.19 -4.53 6.98
CA PRO A 35 -9.60 -4.85 6.73
C PRO A 35 -10.52 -3.69 7.05
N GLU A 36 -11.69 -3.67 6.42
CA GLU A 36 -12.84 -2.85 6.83
C GLU A 36 -13.27 -3.21 8.26
N ILE A 37 -13.60 -2.21 9.07
CA ILE A 37 -14.08 -2.42 10.45
C ILE A 37 -15.30 -1.56 10.74
N SER A 38 -16.20 -2.05 11.60
CA SER A 38 -17.26 -1.25 12.19
C SER A 38 -16.80 -0.69 13.54
N ARG A 39 -16.87 0.63 13.72
CA ARG A 39 -16.58 1.30 14.98
C ARG A 39 -17.75 2.22 15.32
N SER A 40 -18.39 1.98 16.46
CA SER A 40 -19.49 2.82 16.97
C SER A 40 -20.64 3.05 15.98
N GLY A 41 -20.92 2.07 15.11
CA GLY A 41 -21.97 2.16 14.09
C GLY A 41 -21.52 2.73 12.74
N GLU A 42 -20.30 3.25 12.64
CA GLU A 42 -19.71 3.68 11.37
C GLU A 42 -18.88 2.57 10.74
N ILE A 43 -18.98 2.42 9.42
CA ILE A 43 -18.16 1.49 8.64
C ILE A 43 -16.95 2.25 8.13
N LEU A 44 -15.77 1.86 8.61
CA LEU A 44 -14.50 2.42 8.17
C LEU A 44 -13.91 1.52 7.07
N PRO A 45 -13.74 2.02 5.83
CA PRO A 45 -13.33 1.21 4.68
C PRO A 45 -11.96 0.58 4.88
N ALA A 46 -11.65 -0.44 4.09
CA ALA A 46 -10.30 -1.02 4.03
C ALA A 46 -9.25 0.04 3.65
N ILE A 47 -8.05 -0.05 4.24
CA ILE A 47 -6.98 0.94 4.03
C ILE A 47 -5.69 0.22 3.65
N SER A 48 -5.08 0.63 2.55
CA SER A 48 -3.74 0.19 2.18
C SER A 48 -2.67 1.06 2.84
N VAL A 49 -1.71 0.41 3.50
CA VAL A 49 -0.60 1.04 4.21
C VAL A 49 0.71 0.46 3.70
N LEU A 50 1.58 1.33 3.18
CA LEU A 50 2.96 0.98 2.87
C LEU A 50 3.77 1.08 4.16
N VAL A 51 4.41 -0.02 4.55
CA VAL A 51 5.24 -0.09 5.75
C VAL A 51 6.68 -0.29 5.34
N HIS A 52 7.57 0.57 5.79
CA HIS A 52 9.00 0.46 5.63
C HIS A 52 9.66 0.22 6.98
N GLN A 53 10.33 -0.92 7.14
CA GLN A 53 11.18 -1.19 8.28
C GLN A 53 12.63 -0.92 7.89
N SER A 54 13.30 -0.10 8.69
CA SER A 54 14.74 0.15 8.61
C SER A 54 15.39 -0.21 9.93
N THR A 55 16.54 -0.88 9.89
CA THR A 55 17.34 -1.18 11.09
C THR A 55 18.68 -0.47 11.00
N GLY A 56 19.09 0.18 12.09
CA GLY A 56 20.34 0.91 12.20
C GLY A 56 21.17 0.46 13.39
N ILE A 57 22.44 0.88 13.38
CA ILE A 57 23.39 0.68 14.47
C ILE A 57 24.03 2.04 14.73
N ASP A 58 23.92 2.53 15.97
CA ASP A 58 24.54 3.78 16.39
C ASP A 58 25.80 3.49 17.23
N TYR A 59 26.85 4.26 16.95
CA TYR A 59 28.14 4.16 17.62
C TYR A 59 28.48 5.51 18.26
N GLU A 60 29.00 5.49 19.49
CA GLU A 60 29.64 6.65 20.09
C GLU A 60 31.16 6.52 20.00
N ARG A 61 31.82 7.63 19.69
CA ARG A 61 33.27 7.75 19.72
C ARG A 61 33.68 8.28 21.07
N TYR A 62 34.44 7.49 21.81
CA TYR A 62 35.07 7.93 23.04
C TYR A 62 36.56 8.18 22.79
N TYR A 63 37.01 9.38 23.14
CA TYR A 63 38.43 9.66 23.30
C TYR A 63 38.84 9.20 24.69
N ARG A 64 39.52 8.06 24.79
CA ARG A 64 40.23 7.67 26.00
C ARG A 64 41.67 8.17 25.88
N PRO A 65 42.12 9.15 26.68
CA PRO A 65 43.55 9.43 26.79
C PRO A 65 44.21 8.20 27.46
N LEU A 66 44.97 7.43 26.68
CA LEU A 66 45.77 6.32 27.17
C LEU A 66 47.09 6.89 27.66
N HIS A 67 47.13 7.27 28.95
CA HIS A 67 48.30 7.86 29.61
C HIS A 67 48.80 9.18 29.01
N GLU A 68 49.48 9.98 29.83
CA GLU A 68 49.94 11.33 29.48
C GLU A 68 51.12 11.36 28.50
N ASP A 69 51.61 10.21 28.01
CA ASP A 69 52.89 10.12 27.28
C ASP A 69 52.84 9.43 25.90
N GLU A 70 51.66 9.11 25.34
CA GLU A 70 51.58 8.61 23.97
C GLU A 70 50.61 9.43 23.10
N ASP A 71 51.15 10.12 22.08
CA ASP A 71 50.46 10.89 21.04
C ASP A 71 49.47 10.07 20.18
N ASN A 72 49.21 8.80 20.53
CA ASN A 72 48.32 7.89 19.83
C ASN A 72 47.08 7.61 20.68
N ALA A 73 46.19 8.60 20.81
CA ALA A 73 44.85 8.37 21.31
C ALA A 73 44.13 7.38 20.38
N ALA A 74 43.98 6.13 20.82
CA ALA A 74 43.22 5.13 20.08
C ALA A 74 41.73 5.52 20.09
N ASP A 75 41.23 5.91 18.91
CA ASP A 75 39.82 6.18 18.63
C ASP A 75 39.01 4.90 18.92
N THR A 76 38.47 4.78 20.14
CA THR A 76 37.67 3.60 20.51
C THR A 76 36.23 3.88 20.13
N VAL A 77 35.76 3.17 19.10
CA VAL A 77 34.36 3.20 18.67
C VAL A 77 33.61 2.15 19.49
N ILE A 78 32.59 2.58 20.23
CA ILE A 78 31.78 1.67 21.03
C ILE A 78 30.35 1.71 20.51
N LEU A 79 29.81 0.52 20.27
CA LEU A 79 28.41 0.31 19.91
C LEU A 79 27.52 0.73 21.09
N THR A 80 26.65 1.72 20.87
CA THR A 80 25.75 2.20 21.94
C THR A 80 24.32 1.76 21.74
N GLN A 81 23.84 1.64 20.49
CA GLN A 81 22.44 1.30 20.24
C GLN A 81 22.24 0.46 18.98
N HIS A 82 21.27 -0.46 19.03
CA HIS A 82 20.62 -0.98 17.83
C HIS A 82 19.22 -0.38 17.71
N VAL A 83 18.90 0.14 16.54
CA VAL A 83 17.62 0.81 16.28
C VAL A 83 16.81 0.01 15.27
N CYS A 84 15.51 -0.16 15.55
CA CYS A 84 14.53 -0.60 14.57
C CYS A 84 13.47 0.49 14.43
N MET A 85 13.26 0.96 13.20
CA MET A 85 12.27 1.97 12.89
C MET A 85 11.27 1.45 11.85
N PHE A 86 9.99 1.63 12.14
CA PHE A 86 8.91 1.44 11.18
C PHE A 86 8.41 2.80 10.72
N THR A 87 8.30 3.00 9.42
CA THR A 87 7.66 4.17 8.84
C THR A 87 6.49 3.71 7.98
N LEU A 88 5.30 4.18 8.33
CA LEU A 88 4.05 3.84 7.69
C LEU A 88 3.61 5.00 6.82
N TYR A 89 3.13 4.70 5.62
CA TYR A 89 2.55 5.65 4.69
C TYR A 89 1.17 5.16 4.27
N TRP A 90 0.17 6.03 4.33
CA TRP A 90 -1.16 5.72 3.83
C TRP A 90 -1.76 6.94 3.16
N LYS A 91 -2.76 6.70 2.30
CA LYS A 91 -3.47 7.75 1.59
C LYS A 91 -4.93 7.75 2.02
N ASP A 92 -5.46 8.95 2.26
CA ASP A 92 -6.89 9.17 2.43
C ASP A 92 -7.37 10.32 1.52
N GLY A 93 -8.63 10.74 1.69
CA GLY A 93 -9.21 11.83 0.89
C GLY A 93 -8.55 13.21 1.11
N SER A 94 -7.77 13.38 2.18
CA SER A 94 -7.07 14.63 2.52
C SER A 94 -5.62 14.67 2.05
N GLY A 95 -5.01 13.51 1.77
CA GLY A 95 -3.65 13.45 1.24
C GLY A 95 -2.90 12.18 1.59
N ILE A 96 -1.58 12.26 1.52
CA ILE A 96 -0.66 11.21 1.97
C ILE A 96 -0.21 11.55 3.37
N HIS A 97 -0.37 10.60 4.28
CA HIS A 97 0.04 10.71 5.67
C HIS A 97 1.20 9.76 5.95
N HIS A 98 1.98 10.09 6.97
CA HIS A 98 3.03 9.22 7.46
C HIS A 98 3.08 9.20 8.98
N TRP A 99 3.53 8.08 9.53
CA TRP A 99 3.76 7.90 10.96
C TRP A 99 4.95 6.97 11.16
N SER A 100 5.84 7.33 12.07
CA SER A 100 7.04 6.54 12.36
C SER A 100 7.07 6.10 13.80
N TYR A 101 7.63 4.91 14.00
CA TYR A 101 7.79 4.28 15.29
C TYR A 101 9.21 3.74 15.45
N LYS A 102 9.85 4.08 16.58
CA LYS A 102 11.23 3.72 16.89
C LYS A 102 11.27 2.79 18.10
N THR A 103 12.05 1.73 17.98
CA THR A 103 12.40 0.80 19.06
C THR A 103 13.91 0.75 19.16
N VAL A 104 14.44 0.69 20.38
CA VAL A 104 15.89 0.77 20.64
C VAL A 104 16.32 -0.34 21.59
N LEU A 105 17.42 -1.00 21.25
CA LEU A 105 18.23 -1.77 22.19
C LEU A 105 19.38 -0.87 22.64
N GLU A 106 19.37 -0.46 23.89
CA GLU A 106 20.42 0.38 24.48
C GLU A 106 21.51 -0.52 25.09
N ILE A 107 22.75 -0.17 24.81
CA ILE A 107 23.95 -0.81 25.34
C ILE A 107 24.72 0.26 26.11
N ASP A 108 24.63 0.21 27.43
CA ASP A 108 25.39 1.06 28.32
C ASP A 108 26.60 0.28 28.84
N ILE A 109 27.76 0.60 28.29
CA ILE A 109 29.04 -0.04 28.65
C ILE A 109 29.50 0.42 30.04
N ILE A 110 29.17 1.64 30.45
CA ILE A 110 29.61 2.22 31.73
C ILE A 110 28.92 1.50 32.88
N ASN A 111 27.60 1.31 32.75
CA ASN A 111 26.80 0.63 33.76
C ASN A 111 26.72 -0.89 33.53
N HIS A 112 27.37 -1.41 32.49
CA HIS A 112 27.30 -2.81 32.05
C HIS A 112 25.85 -3.31 31.85
N THR A 113 24.96 -2.44 31.36
CA THR A 113 23.55 -2.78 31.14
C THR A 113 23.22 -2.80 29.66
N ILE A 114 22.61 -3.89 29.21
CA ILE A 114 21.97 -3.98 27.90
C ILE A 114 20.48 -4.07 28.16
N LYS A 115 19.67 -3.25 27.49
CA LYS A 115 18.22 -3.25 27.70
C LYS A 115 17.48 -2.96 26.40
N LEU A 116 16.51 -3.81 26.08
CA LEU A 116 15.61 -3.60 24.96
C LEU A 116 14.39 -2.79 25.41
N ASP A 117 14.14 -1.64 24.79
CA ASP A 117 12.89 -0.91 24.95
C ASP A 117 12.01 -1.07 23.72
N LEU A 118 11.02 -1.98 23.82
CA LEU A 118 10.04 -2.22 22.75
C LEU A 118 9.11 -1.04 22.52
N THR A 119 8.80 -0.26 23.56
CA THR A 119 7.76 0.78 23.56
C THR A 119 8.27 2.20 23.61
N ASP A 120 9.58 2.38 23.84
CA ASP A 120 10.15 3.66 24.24
C ASP A 120 9.25 4.32 25.30
N ARG A 121 8.78 5.55 25.07
CA ARG A 121 7.88 6.29 25.96
C ARG A 121 6.39 6.09 25.65
N GLY A 122 6.04 5.28 24.66
CA GLY A 122 4.65 4.98 24.29
C GLY A 122 4.49 4.34 22.91
N PHE A 123 3.48 3.48 22.78
CA PHE A 123 3.08 2.87 21.51
C PHE A 123 1.69 3.34 21.12
N GLU A 124 1.61 4.37 20.29
CA GLU A 124 0.33 4.96 19.86
C GLU A 124 0.18 4.95 18.33
N VAL A 125 -0.58 3.98 17.83
CA VAL A 125 -0.92 3.88 16.41
C VAL A 125 -1.91 5.00 16.04
N PRO A 126 -1.83 5.62 14.84
CA PRO A 126 -2.81 6.60 14.38
C PRO A 126 -4.25 6.08 14.44
N GLU A 127 -5.19 6.90 14.89
CA GLU A 127 -6.57 6.48 15.18
C GLU A 127 -7.26 5.76 14.01
N VAL A 128 -7.07 6.26 12.79
CA VAL A 128 -7.66 5.71 11.56
C VAL A 128 -7.20 4.28 11.23
N LEU A 129 -6.04 3.87 11.77
CA LEU A 129 -5.44 2.54 11.58
C LEU A 129 -5.70 1.59 12.76
N ARG A 130 -6.25 2.09 13.88
CA ARG A 130 -6.49 1.29 15.10
C ARG A 130 -7.59 0.25 14.87
N GLY A 131 -7.51 -0.86 15.59
CA GLY A 131 -8.53 -1.92 15.58
C GLY A 131 -8.48 -2.84 14.37
N ARG A 132 -7.53 -2.65 13.44
CA ARG A 132 -7.40 -3.43 12.19
C ARG A 132 -6.25 -4.45 12.23
N GLY A 133 -5.74 -4.79 13.42
CA GLY A 133 -4.62 -5.72 13.59
C GLY A 133 -3.21 -5.15 13.38
N LEU A 134 -3.08 -3.89 12.93
CA LEU A 134 -1.78 -3.25 12.67
C LEU A 134 -0.85 -3.25 13.90
N GLY A 135 -1.39 -2.96 15.09
CA GLY A 135 -0.60 -2.98 16.33
C GLY A 135 0.02 -4.36 16.61
N SER A 136 -0.77 -5.43 16.46
CA SER A 136 -0.28 -6.79 16.60
C SER A 136 0.77 -7.14 15.53
N TRP A 137 0.57 -6.68 14.29
CA TRP A 137 1.55 -6.89 13.21
C TRP A 137 2.88 -6.20 13.50
N LEU A 138 2.85 -4.93 13.94
CA LEU A 138 4.06 -4.18 14.29
C LEU A 138 4.84 -4.85 15.44
N ILE A 139 4.14 -5.20 16.52
CA ILE A 139 4.75 -5.89 17.66
C ILE A 139 5.29 -7.26 17.24
N HIS A 140 4.59 -8.00 16.36
CA HIS A 140 5.07 -9.27 15.84
C HIS A 140 6.44 -9.12 15.16
N HIS A 141 6.58 -8.17 14.24
CA HIS A 141 7.85 -7.93 13.54
C HIS A 141 8.93 -7.35 14.45
N LEU A 142 8.57 -6.56 15.47
CA LEU A 142 9.50 -6.10 16.50
C LEU A 142 10.03 -7.25 17.35
N VAL A 143 9.18 -8.20 17.74
CA VAL A 143 9.61 -9.40 18.47
C VAL A 143 10.52 -10.27 17.59
N LEU A 144 10.22 -10.41 16.29
CA LEU A 144 11.13 -11.10 15.36
C LEU A 144 12.48 -10.41 15.25
N TRP A 145 12.50 -9.08 15.20
CA TRP A 145 13.75 -8.32 15.23
C TRP A 145 14.50 -8.50 16.55
N ALA A 146 13.80 -8.42 17.69
CA ALA A 146 14.38 -8.58 19.03
C ALA A 146 15.01 -9.97 19.22
N ARG A 147 14.39 -11.03 18.70
CA ARG A 147 14.91 -12.41 18.79
C ARG A 147 16.25 -12.64 18.08
N ARG A 148 16.79 -11.65 17.37
CA ARG A 148 18.16 -11.66 16.82
C ARG A 148 19.23 -11.41 17.89
N PHE A 149 18.86 -10.90 19.06
CA PHE A 149 19.75 -10.63 20.19
C PHE A 149 19.74 -11.79 21.21
N PRO A 150 20.70 -11.83 22.16
CA PRO A 150 20.78 -12.89 23.15
C PRO A 150 19.46 -13.06 23.94
N PRO A 151 19.01 -14.30 24.20
CA PRO A 151 17.72 -14.59 24.83
C PRO A 151 17.58 -14.03 26.25
N GLU A 152 18.70 -13.87 26.96
CA GLU A 152 18.81 -13.33 28.32
C GLU A 152 18.75 -11.81 28.38
N THR A 153 18.73 -11.13 27.23
CA THR A 153 18.68 -9.67 27.17
C THR A 153 17.38 -9.18 27.84
N PRO A 154 17.46 -8.29 28.84
CA PRO A 154 16.27 -7.79 29.52
C PRO A 154 15.52 -6.82 28.63
N VAL A 155 14.19 -6.89 28.71
CA VAL A 155 13.23 -6.06 28.02
C VAL A 155 12.58 -5.14 29.04
N ALA A 156 12.53 -3.84 28.70
CA ALA A 156 11.86 -2.82 29.48
C ALA A 156 10.42 -3.22 29.77
N GLY A 157 9.98 -2.99 31.01
CA GLY A 157 8.57 -3.04 31.34
C GLY A 157 7.81 -1.93 30.60
N ILE A 158 6.62 -2.26 30.12
CA ILE A 158 5.75 -1.32 29.41
C ILE A 158 4.97 -0.49 30.43
N ARG A 159 4.88 0.81 30.20
CA ARG A 159 4.05 1.73 30.98
C ARG A 159 2.82 2.16 30.18
N LEU A 160 1.64 1.90 30.72
CA LEU A 160 0.36 2.23 30.11
C LEU A 160 0.00 3.71 30.34
N GLY A 161 -0.66 4.36 29.38
CA GLY A 161 -1.15 5.74 29.47
C GLY A 161 -2.36 5.91 30.40
N ILE A 162 -2.80 7.15 30.66
CA ILE A 162 -4.07 7.43 31.40
C ILE A 162 -5.25 7.31 30.44
N ALA A 163 -5.13 7.92 29.26
CA ALA A 163 -6.14 7.85 28.18
C ALA A 163 -6.47 6.41 27.75
N ASP A 164 -5.55 5.51 28.06
CA ASP A 164 -5.62 4.08 27.88
C ASP A 164 -6.71 3.42 28.75
N GLU A 165 -7.04 4.00 29.91
CA GLU A 165 -8.04 3.46 30.85
C GLU A 165 -9.44 4.05 30.65
N GLU A 166 -9.56 5.16 29.91
CA GLU A 166 -10.83 5.90 29.75
C GLU A 166 -11.79 5.22 28.75
N ASP A 167 -11.26 4.57 27.71
CA ASP A 167 -12.05 3.81 26.73
C ASP A 167 -11.92 2.30 26.98
N GLU A 168 -13.02 1.66 27.37
CA GLU A 168 -13.12 0.21 27.60
C GLU A 168 -12.63 -0.61 26.39
N THR A 169 -12.96 -0.14 25.18
CA THR A 169 -12.57 -0.83 23.94
C THR A 169 -11.06 -0.76 23.75
N ASN A 170 -10.46 0.40 24.02
CA ASN A 170 -9.01 0.58 23.96
C ASN A 170 -8.30 -0.27 25.04
N ARG A 171 -8.85 -0.29 26.25
CA ARG A 171 -8.36 -1.10 27.37
C ARG A 171 -8.28 -2.59 27.02
N ILE A 172 -9.36 -3.17 26.51
CA ILE A 172 -9.44 -4.58 26.11
C ILE A 172 -8.44 -4.88 24.99
N ARG A 173 -8.38 -4.03 23.94
CA ARG A 173 -7.45 -4.23 22.81
C ARG A 173 -5.99 -4.24 23.26
N ARG A 174 -5.64 -3.29 24.12
CA ARG A 174 -4.30 -3.13 24.69
C ARG A 174 -3.93 -4.31 25.59
N GLU A 175 -4.84 -4.73 26.48
CA GLU A 175 -4.63 -5.88 27.35
C GLU A 175 -4.40 -7.15 26.54
N HIS A 176 -5.20 -7.38 25.49
CA HIS A 176 -4.99 -8.50 24.57
C HIS A 176 -3.65 -8.43 23.84
N LEU A 177 -3.21 -7.25 23.39
CA LEU A 177 -1.93 -7.09 22.68
C LEU A 177 -0.75 -7.45 23.59
N TRP A 178 -0.70 -6.83 24.77
CA TRP A 178 0.45 -7.00 25.67
C TRP A 178 0.48 -8.36 26.33
N SER A 179 -0.67 -8.91 26.72
CA SER A 179 -0.75 -10.29 27.23
C SER A 179 -0.33 -11.32 26.18
N ALA A 180 -0.77 -11.16 24.92
CA ALA A 180 -0.36 -12.03 23.82
C ALA A 180 1.14 -11.92 23.47
N THR A 181 1.80 -10.83 23.86
CA THR A 181 3.24 -10.63 23.69
C THR A 181 4.05 -11.19 24.87
N GLY A 182 3.39 -11.58 25.96
CA GLY A 182 4.01 -12.16 27.17
C GLY A 182 4.15 -11.18 28.34
N PHE A 183 3.77 -9.92 28.17
CA PHE A 183 3.80 -8.92 29.25
C PHE A 183 2.71 -9.19 30.29
N ARG A 184 3.06 -9.00 31.56
CA ARG A 184 2.15 -9.17 32.70
C ARG A 184 2.10 -7.90 33.53
N PHE A 185 0.90 -7.45 33.85
CA PHE A 185 0.67 -6.29 34.70
C PHE A 185 0.22 -6.76 36.08
N ARG A 186 0.72 -6.11 37.14
CA ARG A 186 0.22 -6.35 38.50
C ARG A 186 -1.16 -5.71 38.64
N SER A 187 -2.02 -6.28 39.49
CA SER A 187 -3.32 -5.69 39.78
C SER A 187 -3.18 -4.23 40.23
N GLY A 188 -3.92 -3.32 39.59
CA GLY A 188 -3.85 -1.88 39.86
C GLY A 188 -2.56 -1.19 39.42
N SER A 189 -1.64 -1.89 38.75
CA SER A 189 -0.39 -1.31 38.24
C SER A 189 -0.50 -1.03 36.74
N ARG A 190 -0.03 0.15 36.35
CA ARG A 190 0.11 0.56 34.95
C ARG A 190 1.46 0.21 34.34
N SER A 191 2.33 -0.45 35.10
CA SER A 191 3.63 -0.89 34.64
C SER A 191 3.67 -2.42 34.59
N SER A 192 4.16 -2.97 33.48
CA SER A 192 4.37 -4.40 33.38
C SER A 192 5.59 -4.82 34.19
N VAL A 193 5.64 -6.11 34.55
CA VAL A 193 6.87 -6.74 35.00
C VAL A 193 7.86 -6.78 33.83
N ALA A 194 9.14 -6.57 34.11
CA ALA A 194 10.22 -6.74 33.13
C ALA A 194 10.34 -8.23 32.73
N LEU A 195 10.76 -8.48 31.50
CA LEU A 195 10.88 -9.82 30.94
C LEU A 195 12.17 -9.93 30.12
N CYS A 196 12.57 -11.13 29.73
CA CYS A 196 13.72 -11.32 28.82
C CYS A 196 13.22 -11.60 27.40
N ILE A 197 14.09 -11.46 26.40
CA ILE A 197 13.75 -11.75 25.00
C ILE A 197 13.20 -13.17 24.81
N ARG A 198 13.72 -14.15 25.57
CA ARG A 198 13.21 -15.54 25.54
C ARG A 198 11.74 -15.66 25.95
N ASP A 199 11.24 -14.74 26.76
CA ASP A 199 9.87 -14.76 27.30
C ASP A 199 8.87 -14.08 26.34
N LEU A 200 9.37 -13.35 25.33
CA LEU A 200 8.54 -12.69 24.33
C LEU A 200 7.81 -13.69 23.44
N GLN A 201 6.50 -13.55 23.37
CA GLN A 201 5.62 -14.32 22.51
C GLN A 201 5.27 -13.53 21.25
N LEU A 202 5.04 -14.25 20.14
CA LEU A 202 4.62 -13.62 18.89
C LEU A 202 3.09 -13.44 18.93
N PRO A 203 2.57 -12.20 18.97
CA PRO A 203 1.14 -12.00 18.88
C PRO A 203 0.62 -12.48 17.52
N ASP A 204 -0.50 -13.19 17.53
CA ASP A 204 -1.19 -13.59 16.31
C ASP A 204 -2.00 -12.41 15.75
N TYR A 205 -1.50 -11.82 14.67
CA TYR A 205 -2.16 -10.75 13.93
C TYR A 205 -3.08 -11.28 12.82
N ARG A 206 -2.97 -12.56 12.43
CA ARG A 206 -3.72 -13.11 11.28
C ARG A 206 -5.20 -13.23 11.56
N LYS A 207 -5.59 -13.33 12.83
CA LYS A 207 -6.97 -13.27 13.30
C LYS A 207 -7.72 -11.99 12.89
N PHE A 208 -7.00 -10.94 12.48
CA PHE A 208 -7.58 -9.68 12.06
C PHE A 208 -7.77 -9.57 10.54
N PHE A 209 -7.61 -10.63 9.75
CA PHE A 209 -7.76 -10.59 8.28
C PHE A 209 -6.90 -9.53 7.56
N LEU A 210 -5.83 -9.07 8.23
CA LEU A 210 -4.84 -8.18 7.64
C LEU A 210 -4.06 -8.96 6.57
N GLN A 211 -4.06 -8.42 5.35
CA GLN A 211 -3.30 -9.01 4.25
C GLN A 211 -1.93 -8.35 4.17
N GLU A 212 -0.90 -9.18 4.08
CA GLU A 212 0.49 -8.76 3.97
C GLU A 212 1.03 -9.22 2.62
N THR A 213 1.54 -8.28 1.84
CA THR A 213 2.23 -8.56 0.57
C THR A 213 3.59 -7.89 0.62
N SER A 214 4.64 -8.59 0.19
CA SER A 214 5.95 -7.95 0.05
C SER A 214 5.87 -6.84 -1.01
N LEU A 215 6.63 -5.76 -0.85
CA LEU A 215 6.57 -4.66 -1.82
C LEU A 215 6.97 -5.11 -3.24
N GLU A 216 7.92 -6.04 -3.35
CA GLU A 216 8.38 -6.60 -4.62
C GLU A 216 7.28 -7.40 -5.32
N GLU A 217 6.60 -8.28 -4.58
CA GLU A 217 5.46 -9.05 -5.08
C GLU A 217 4.28 -8.15 -5.44
N GLY A 218 3.98 -7.15 -4.60
CA GLY A 218 2.93 -6.18 -4.87
C GLY A 218 3.19 -5.39 -6.15
N PHE A 219 4.44 -4.96 -6.37
CA PHE A 219 4.84 -4.27 -7.59
C PHE A 219 4.77 -5.18 -8.82
N PHE A 220 5.21 -6.44 -8.69
CA PHE A 220 5.15 -7.42 -9.76
C PHE A 220 3.70 -7.70 -10.19
N ASN A 221 2.81 -7.96 -9.22
CA ASN A 221 1.40 -8.20 -9.48
C ASN A 221 0.74 -6.98 -10.15
N LEU A 222 1.00 -5.78 -9.66
CA LEU A 222 0.48 -4.54 -10.25
C LEU A 222 0.98 -4.34 -11.69
N ALA A 223 2.25 -4.65 -11.97
CA ALA A 223 2.81 -4.55 -13.31
C ALA A 223 2.14 -5.53 -14.28
N GLU A 224 1.85 -6.75 -13.84
CA GLU A 224 1.11 -7.75 -14.64
C GLU A 224 -0.35 -7.34 -14.87
N GLU A 225 -1.05 -6.84 -13.84
CA GLU A 225 -2.40 -6.30 -13.98
C GLU A 225 -2.44 -5.13 -14.96
N TYR A 226 -1.48 -4.21 -14.88
CA TYR A 226 -1.38 -3.09 -15.80
C TYR A 226 -1.18 -3.55 -17.26
N LYS A 227 -0.30 -4.53 -17.49
CA LYS A 227 -0.11 -5.12 -18.82
C LYS A 227 -1.40 -5.77 -19.33
N GLN A 228 -2.13 -6.47 -18.48
CA GLN A 228 -3.41 -7.07 -18.85
C GLN A 228 -4.44 -6.01 -19.21
N LEU A 229 -4.56 -4.96 -18.39
CA LEU A 229 -5.47 -3.85 -18.64
C LEU A 229 -5.15 -3.13 -19.96
N LEU A 230 -3.86 -2.96 -20.29
CA LEU A 230 -3.44 -2.37 -21.55
C LEU A 230 -3.85 -3.23 -22.76
N ARG A 231 -3.67 -4.56 -22.68
CA ARG A 231 -4.13 -5.50 -23.73
C ARG A 231 -5.64 -5.43 -23.92
N ASP A 232 -6.38 -5.36 -22.83
CA ASP A 232 -7.84 -5.30 -22.87
C ASP A 232 -8.31 -3.97 -23.50
N TYR A 233 -7.67 -2.85 -23.13
CA TYR A 233 -7.92 -1.55 -23.73
C TYR A 233 -7.69 -1.55 -25.25
N GLU A 234 -6.54 -2.07 -25.72
CA GLU A 234 -6.24 -2.18 -27.16
C GLU A 234 -7.25 -3.06 -27.90
N SER A 235 -7.72 -4.15 -27.26
CA SER A 235 -8.74 -5.03 -27.83
C SER A 235 -10.08 -4.31 -28.00
N LEU A 236 -10.48 -3.52 -26.99
CA LEU A 236 -11.71 -2.74 -27.01
C LEU A 236 -11.64 -1.63 -28.05
N GLU A 237 -10.50 -0.98 -28.20
CA GLU A 237 -10.28 0.03 -29.24
C GLU A 237 -10.43 -0.57 -30.65
N LYS A 238 -9.81 -1.73 -30.92
CA LYS A 238 -9.98 -2.45 -32.19
C LYS A 238 -11.43 -2.84 -32.44
N LEU A 239 -12.15 -3.31 -31.42
CA LEU A 239 -13.57 -3.65 -31.53
C LEU A 239 -14.43 -2.41 -31.84
N ALA A 240 -14.12 -1.27 -31.22
CA ALA A 240 -14.80 0.00 -31.49
C ALA A 240 -14.55 0.47 -32.93
N GLN A 241 -13.31 0.41 -33.41
CA GLN A 241 -12.95 0.73 -34.79
C GLN A 241 -13.70 -0.15 -35.79
N ASN A 242 -13.67 -1.48 -35.59
CA ASN A 242 -14.38 -2.43 -36.44
C ASN A 242 -15.90 -2.18 -36.47
N ARG A 243 -16.50 -1.81 -35.34
CA ARG A 243 -17.93 -1.44 -35.28
C ARG A 243 -18.19 -0.15 -36.07
N ASN A 244 -17.36 0.87 -35.93
CA ASN A 244 -17.50 2.12 -36.66
C ASN A 244 -17.36 1.93 -38.17
N GLU A 245 -16.40 1.12 -38.61
CA GLU A 245 -16.25 0.78 -40.03
C GLU A 245 -17.48 0.05 -40.57
N ARG A 246 -18.05 -0.90 -39.80
CA ARG A 246 -19.28 -1.59 -40.18
C ARG A 246 -20.47 -0.63 -40.28
N ILE A 247 -20.63 0.28 -39.33
CA ILE A 247 -21.69 1.30 -39.37
C ILE A 247 -21.54 2.14 -40.63
N ARG A 248 -20.35 2.68 -40.89
CA ARG A 248 -20.06 3.48 -42.08
C ARG A 248 -20.36 2.70 -43.37
N TYR A 249 -19.98 1.42 -43.42
CA TYR A 249 -20.28 0.54 -44.55
C TYR A 249 -21.79 0.39 -44.78
N PHE A 250 -22.58 0.18 -43.72
CA PHE A 250 -24.04 0.06 -43.83
C PHE A 250 -24.70 1.39 -44.21
N GLU A 251 -24.23 2.52 -43.68
CA GLU A 251 -24.70 3.85 -44.03
C GLU A 251 -24.48 4.17 -45.50
N GLU A 252 -23.27 3.94 -46.03
CA GLU A 252 -22.97 4.13 -47.45
C GLU A 252 -23.89 3.28 -48.35
N ARG A 253 -24.12 2.02 -47.97
CA ARG A 253 -24.98 1.11 -48.73
C ARG A 253 -26.46 1.52 -48.67
N HIS A 254 -26.92 1.99 -47.51
CA HIS A 254 -28.25 2.54 -47.33
C HIS A 254 -28.44 3.79 -48.20
N TRP A 255 -27.45 4.69 -48.23
CA TRP A 255 -27.50 5.91 -49.05
C TRP A 255 -27.60 5.58 -50.54
N LYS A 256 -26.75 4.67 -51.04
CA LYS A 256 -26.79 4.21 -52.43
C LYS A 256 -28.15 3.59 -52.81
N THR A 257 -28.73 2.79 -51.92
CA THR A 257 -30.04 2.18 -52.15
C THR A 257 -31.17 3.22 -52.19
N ARG A 258 -31.15 4.18 -51.26
CA ARG A 258 -32.11 5.30 -51.25
C ARG A 258 -32.00 6.15 -52.52
N LEU A 259 -30.78 6.44 -52.97
CA LEU A 259 -30.53 7.23 -54.17
C LEU A 259 -31.05 6.55 -55.45
N LYS A 260 -30.84 5.23 -55.59
CA LYS A 260 -31.40 4.44 -56.70
C LYS A 260 -32.93 4.41 -56.70
N LYS A 261 -33.55 4.26 -55.52
CA LYS A 261 -35.02 4.32 -55.41
C LYS A 261 -35.53 5.71 -55.78
N ALA A 262 -34.91 6.77 -55.27
CA ALA A 262 -35.27 8.15 -55.58
C ALA A 262 -35.13 8.46 -57.08
N SER A 263 -34.03 8.04 -57.72
CA SER A 263 -33.85 8.24 -59.17
C SER A 263 -34.88 7.49 -59.99
N TYR A 264 -35.25 6.26 -59.60
CA TYR A 264 -36.33 5.51 -60.22
C TYR A 264 -37.69 6.22 -60.07
N PHE A 265 -38.01 6.70 -58.87
CA PHE A 265 -39.24 7.47 -58.63
C PHE A 265 -39.30 8.75 -59.47
N ILE A 266 -38.18 9.49 -59.58
CA ILE A 266 -38.08 10.69 -60.41
C ILE A 266 -38.30 10.34 -61.89
N LEU A 267 -37.67 9.27 -62.38
CA LEU A 267 -37.80 8.83 -63.78
C LEU A 267 -39.25 8.45 -64.12
N VAL A 268 -39.90 7.65 -63.27
CA VAL A 268 -41.31 7.28 -63.43
C VAL A 268 -42.21 8.52 -63.41
N PHE A 269 -41.95 9.47 -62.51
CA PHE A 269 -42.71 10.72 -62.45
C PHE A 269 -42.59 11.54 -63.73
N ILE A 270 -41.40 11.66 -64.30
CA ILE A 270 -41.16 12.35 -65.58
C ILE A 270 -41.93 11.65 -66.71
N ILE A 271 -41.86 10.32 -66.80
CA ILE A 271 -42.57 9.54 -67.83
C ILE A 271 -44.08 9.74 -67.71
N LEU A 272 -44.65 9.65 -66.50
CA LEU A 272 -46.08 9.87 -66.27
C LEU A 272 -46.52 11.29 -66.67
N ARG A 273 -45.72 12.31 -66.31
CA ARG A 273 -45.98 13.70 -66.72
C ARG A 273 -45.91 13.88 -68.23
N PHE A 274 -44.97 13.22 -68.90
CA PHE A 274 -44.82 13.26 -70.35
C PHE A 274 -46.01 12.58 -71.06
N LEU A 275 -46.45 11.42 -70.55
CA LEU A 275 -47.65 10.74 -71.07
C LEU A 275 -48.91 11.60 -70.91
N GLN A 276 -49.12 12.21 -69.74
CA GLN A 276 -50.22 13.17 -69.53
C GLN A 276 -50.14 14.37 -70.48
N PHE A 277 -48.95 14.86 -70.78
CA PHE A 277 -48.74 15.94 -71.73
C PHE A 277 -49.10 15.53 -73.17
N LEU A 278 -48.67 14.35 -73.61
CA LEU A 278 -49.04 13.79 -74.91
C LEU A 278 -50.56 13.58 -75.04
N GLU A 279 -51.21 13.12 -73.97
CA GLU A 279 -52.66 12.94 -73.94
C GLU A 279 -53.40 14.28 -74.07
N ARG A 280 -52.93 15.32 -73.37
CA ARG A 280 -53.45 16.70 -73.53
C ARG A 280 -53.24 17.24 -74.95
N LEU A 281 -52.11 16.92 -75.59
CA LEU A 281 -51.87 17.29 -76.99
C LEU A 281 -52.82 16.55 -77.94
N LYS A 282 -53.05 15.25 -77.75
CA LYS A 282 -54.06 14.49 -78.52
C LYS A 282 -55.45 15.07 -78.36
N LEU A 283 -55.87 15.44 -77.15
CA LEU A 283 -57.16 16.09 -76.89
C LEU A 283 -57.27 17.46 -77.59
N LYS A 284 -56.19 18.25 -77.62
CA LYS A 284 -56.16 19.51 -78.38
C LYS A 284 -56.28 19.30 -79.89
N VAL A 285 -55.59 18.29 -80.45
CA VAL A 285 -55.68 17.95 -81.88
C VAL A 285 -57.05 17.39 -82.25
N SER A 286 -57.66 16.57 -81.39
CA SER A 286 -59.01 16.03 -81.59
C SER A 286 -60.10 17.11 -81.50
N ARG A 287 -59.97 18.08 -80.58
CA ARG A 287 -60.84 19.28 -80.56
C ARG A 287 -60.69 20.14 -81.81
N LYS A 288 -59.48 20.25 -82.38
CA LYS A 288 -59.26 20.99 -83.64
C LYS A 288 -59.87 20.30 -84.87
N LYS A 289 -60.05 18.97 -84.83
CA LYS A 289 -60.79 18.19 -85.85
C LYS A 289 -62.32 18.19 -85.66
N ARG A 290 -62.84 18.62 -84.50
CA ARG A 290 -64.27 18.87 -84.25
C ARG A 290 -64.57 20.36 -84.16
N SER A 291 -64.10 21.13 -85.15
CA SER A 291 -64.70 22.44 -85.43
C SER A 291 -65.95 22.19 -86.27
N PRO A 292 -67.14 22.69 -85.87
CA PRO A 292 -68.38 22.41 -86.58
C PRO A 292 -68.43 23.22 -87.87
N ASP A 293 -68.31 22.52 -88.99
CA ASP A 293 -68.93 22.93 -90.25
C ASP A 293 -70.29 22.23 -90.29
N ASP A 294 -71.23 22.76 -89.52
CA ASP A 294 -72.64 22.41 -89.55
C ASP A 294 -73.44 23.52 -88.87
N ARG A 295 -73.81 24.53 -89.68
CA ARG A 295 -75.06 25.27 -89.61
C ARG A 295 -75.27 25.98 -90.95
N LYS A 296 -76.15 25.39 -91.75
CA LYS A 296 -77.08 26.11 -92.64
C LYS A 296 -77.87 27.15 -91.84
#